data_AF-A0A815BZQ8-F1
#
_entry.id   AF-A0A815BZQ8-F1
#
_cell.length_a   1.000
_cell.length_b   1.000
_cell.length_c   1.000
_cell.angle_alpha   90.00
_cell.angle_beta   90.00
_cell.angle_gamma   90.00
#
_symmetry.space_group_name_H-M   'P 1'
#
loop_
_entity.id
_entity.type
_entity.pdbx_description
1 polymer ?
#
loop_
_entity_poly.entity_id
_entity_poly.type
_entity_poly.pdbx_seq_one_letter_code
_entity_poly.pdbx_strand_id
1 'polypeptide(L)' 'VIQHTKDCKEKNRQCNICKQVIFLYWYHAKICMNQNCQVPYCTSLKFFIEKQWTTSLQADRLLMEAMMMQRETNIMLTQT' A
#
# COMPACT_ATOMS: atom_id res chain seq x y z
N VAL A 1 -23.73 -10.61 -3.29
CA VAL A 1 -22.57 -9.74 -2.97
C VAL A 1 -22.78 -8.29 -3.42
N ILE A 2 -23.01 -8.01 -4.71
CA ILE A 2 -23.14 -6.63 -5.24
C ILE A 2 -24.29 -5.85 -4.58
N GLN A 3 -25.48 -6.46 -4.46
CA GLN A 3 -26.64 -5.83 -3.82
C GLN A 3 -26.38 -5.57 -2.32
N HIS A 4 -25.81 -6.56 -1.63
CA HIS A 4 -25.36 -6.41 -0.24
C HIS A 4 -24.36 -5.25 -0.07
N THR A 5 -23.34 -5.13 -0.93
CA THR A 5 -22.39 -4.01 -0.85
C THR A 5 -23.01 -2.65 -1.16
N LYS A 6 -24.16 -2.57 -1.83
CA LYS A 6 -24.89 -1.31 -1.99
C LYS A 6 -25.64 -0.96 -0.71
N ASP A 7 -26.38 -1.91 -0.16
CA ASP A 7 -27.35 -1.67 0.92
C ASP A 7 -26.83 -1.91 2.34
N CYS A 8 -25.58 -2.40 2.49
CA CYS A 8 -24.98 -2.65 3.79
C CYS A 8 -24.76 -1.34 4.56
N LYS A 9 -25.47 -1.19 5.70
CA LYS A 9 -25.33 -0.06 6.64
C LYS A 9 -24.09 -0.15 7.53
N GLU A 10 -23.52 -1.35 7.70
CA GLU A 10 -22.34 -1.64 8.54
C GLU A 10 -21.04 -1.80 7.73
N LYS A 11 -20.86 -0.97 6.69
CA LYS A 11 -19.64 -0.97 5.86
C LYS A 11 -18.36 -0.71 6.66
N ASN A 12 -18.46 -0.05 7.82
CA ASN A 12 -17.34 0.43 8.63
C ASN A 12 -16.62 -0.65 9.48
N ARG A 13 -16.43 -1.88 8.95
CA ARG A 13 -15.58 -2.99 9.48
C ARG A 13 -16.27 -4.12 10.26
N GLN A 14 -17.57 -4.15 10.45
CA GLN A 14 -18.23 -5.30 11.11
C GLN A 14 -18.77 -6.34 10.13
N CYS A 15 -19.06 -5.95 8.88
CA CYS A 15 -19.55 -6.89 7.89
C CYS A 15 -18.45 -7.73 7.22
N ASN A 16 -18.50 -9.06 7.40
CA ASN A 16 -17.55 -10.00 6.81
C ASN A 16 -17.65 -10.08 5.28
N ILE A 17 -18.84 -9.90 4.71
CA ILE A 17 -19.03 -9.90 3.25
C ILE A 17 -18.34 -8.67 2.63
N CYS A 18 -18.54 -7.48 3.22
CA CYS A 18 -17.86 -6.25 2.78
C CYS A 18 -16.33 -6.37 2.90
N LYS A 19 -15.82 -6.99 3.98
CA LYS A 19 -14.38 -7.28 4.12
C LYS A 19 -13.85 -8.15 2.99
N GLN A 20 -14.52 -9.27 2.72
CA GLN A 20 -14.11 -10.19 1.64
C GLN A 20 -14.09 -9.50 0.27
N VAL A 21 -15.06 -8.62 0.00
CA VAL A 21 -15.10 -7.84 -1.24
C VAL A 21 -13.88 -6.91 -1.36
N ILE A 22 -13.46 -6.26 -0.28
CA ILE A 22 -12.25 -5.43 -0.29
C ILE A 22 -11.02 -6.29 -0.61
N PHE A 23 -10.88 -7.47 -0.01
CA PHE A 23 -9.79 -8.41 -0.31
C PHE A 23 -9.77 -8.83 -1.79
N LEU A 24 -10.94 -9.11 -2.37
CA LEU A 24 -11.05 -9.49 -3.78
C LEU A 24 -10.63 -8.34 -4.71
N TYR A 25 -11.07 -7.10 -4.42
CA TYR A 25 -10.62 -5.94 -5.19
C TYR A 25 -9.12 -5.70 -5.07
N TRP A 26 -8.55 -5.88 -3.87
CA TRP A 26 -7.11 -5.78 -3.64
C TRP A 26 -6.32 -6.83 -4.41
N TYR A 27 -6.74 -8.09 -4.33
CA TYR A 27 -6.08 -9.19 -5.05
C TYR A 27 -6.13 -8.96 -6.56
N HIS A 28 -7.28 -8.55 -7.09
CA HIS A 28 -7.44 -8.21 -8.49
C HIS A 28 -6.51 -7.05 -8.90
N ALA A 29 -6.51 -5.93 -8.17
CA ALA A 29 -5.69 -4.76 -8.50
C ALA A 29 -4.18 -5.07 -8.53
N LYS A 30 -3.72 -6.02 -7.71
CA LYS A 30 -2.31 -6.43 -7.65
C LYS A 30 -1.83 -7.15 -8.93
N ILE A 31 -2.70 -7.92 -9.57
CA ILE A 31 -2.36 -8.72 -10.78
C ILE A 31 -2.89 -8.09 -12.08
N CYS A 32 -3.79 -7.11 -11.99
CA CYS A 32 -4.44 -6.53 -13.15
C CYS A 32 -3.51 -5.60 -13.95
N MET A 33 -3.24 -6.01 -15.20
CA MET A 33 -2.45 -5.23 -16.15
C MET A 33 -3.28 -4.32 -17.06
N ASN A 34 -4.61 -4.49 -17.09
CA ASN A 34 -5.48 -3.69 -17.93
C ASN A 34 -5.59 -2.25 -17.40
N GLN A 35 -5.23 -1.28 -18.23
CA GLN A 35 -5.29 0.16 -17.90
C GLN A 35 -6.73 0.67 -17.79
N ASN A 36 -7.64 0.13 -18.60
CA ASN A 36 -9.05 0.54 -18.65
C ASN A 36 -9.97 -0.52 -18.03
N CYS A 37 -9.54 -1.09 -16.91
CA CYS A 37 -10.31 -2.11 -16.21
C CYS A 37 -11.67 -1.58 -15.76
N GLN A 38 -12.75 -2.29 -16.13
CA GLN A 38 -14.13 -1.92 -15.77
C GLN A 38 -14.50 -2.36 -14.34
N VAL A 39 -13.63 -3.10 -13.65
CA VAL A 39 -13.86 -3.53 -12.28
C VAL A 39 -13.82 -2.29 -11.37
N PRO A 40 -14.87 -2.04 -10.57
CA PRO A 40 -14.92 -0.92 -9.64
C PRO A 40 -13.69 -0.91 -8.73
N TYR A 41 -13.15 0.28 -8.46
CA TYR A 41 -11.98 0.51 -7.59
C TYR A 41 -10.64 -0.06 -8.08
N CYS A 42 -10.59 -0.83 -9.17
CA CYS A 42 -9.33 -1.42 -9.66
C CYS A 42 -8.25 -0.36 -9.92
N THR A 43 -8.57 0.67 -10.72
CA THR A 43 -7.62 1.73 -11.08
C THR A 43 -7.17 2.54 -9.85
N SER A 44 -8.11 2.89 -8.96
CA SER A 44 -7.81 3.64 -7.74
C SER A 44 -6.95 2.83 -6.76
N LEU A 45 -7.23 1.53 -6.60
CA LEU A 45 -6.43 0.65 -5.76
C LEU A 45 -5.02 0.45 -6.33
N LYS A 46 -4.89 0.33 -7.66
CA LYS A 46 -3.58 0.23 -8.31
C LYS A 46 -2.71 1.45 -8.00
N PHE A 47 -3.27 2.65 -8.14
CA PHE A 47 -2.59 3.90 -7.77
C PHE A 47 -2.22 3.94 -6.29
N PHE A 48 -3.12 3.52 -5.39
CA PHE A 48 -2.83 3.47 -3.96
C PHE A 48 -1.68 2.51 -3.63
N ILE A 49 -1.67 1.31 -4.22
CA ILE A 49 -0.62 0.30 -4.05
C ILE A 49 0.74 0.85 -4.52
N GLU A 50 0.77 1.45 -5.70
CA GLU A 50 1.98 2.03 -6.29
C GLU A 50 2.51 3.21 -5.44
N LYS A 51 1.62 4.10 -5.00
CA LYS A 51 1.97 5.20 -4.10
C LYS A 51 2.51 4.70 -2.76
N GLN A 52 1.90 3.65 -2.20
CA GLN A 52 2.36 3.05 -0.95
C GLN A 52 3.75 2.44 -1.11
N TRP A 53 3.98 1.70 -2.20
CA TRP A 53 5.27 1.08 -2.51
C TRP A 53 6.38 2.12 -2.66
N THR A 54 6.14 3.16 -3.47
CA THR A 54 7.11 4.25 -3.68
C THR A 54 7.44 5.00 -2.38
N THR A 55 6.44 5.24 -1.52
CA THR A 55 6.66 5.86 -0.20
C THR A 55 7.51 4.97 0.70
N SER A 56 7.27 3.65 0.71
CA SER A 56 8.07 2.69 1.49
C SER A 56 9.53 2.69 1.05
N LEU A 57 9.78 2.63 -0.26
CA LEU A 57 11.14 2.66 -0.80
C LEU A 57 11.88 3.96 -0.45
N GLN A 58 11.19 5.09 -0.50
CA GLN A 58 11.78 6.38 -0.09
C GLN A 58 12.14 6.38 1.39
N ALA A 59 11.26 5.87 2.26
CA ALA A 59 11.53 5.77 3.68
C ALA A 59 12.73 4.86 3.98
N ASP A 60 12.79 3.68 3.35
CA ASP A 60 13.90 2.74 3.50
C ASP A 60 15.23 3.36 3.04
N ARG A 61 15.21 4.10 1.92
CA ARG A 61 16.39 4.81 1.42
C ARG A 61 16.90 5.85 2.41
N LEU A 62 16.01 6.71 2.94
CA LEU A 62 16.36 7.73 3.92
C LEU A 62 16.94 7.12 5.20
N LEU A 63 16.37 6.01 5.66
CA LEU A 63 16.88 5.27 6.81
C LEU A 63 18.30 4.76 6.56
N MET A 64 18.56 4.19 5.38
CA MET A 64 19.89 3.69 5.02
C MET A 64 20.92 4.81 4.89
N GLU A 65 20.55 5.96 4.31
CA GLU A 65 21.40 7.15 4.27
C GLU A 65 21.75 7.66 5.68
N ALA A 66 20.77 7.72 6.59
CA ALA A 66 21.01 8.10 7.98
C ALA A 66 21.96 7.13 8.71
N MET A 67 21.83 5.83 8.49
CA MET A 67 22.72 4.81 9.06
C MET A 67 24.15 4.95 8.55
N MET A 68 24.35 5.23 7.26
CA MET A 68 25.68 5.44 6.70
C MET A 68 26.36 6.69 7.27
N MET A 69 25.63 7.82 7.36
CA MET A 69 26.16 9.04 7.97
C MET A 69 26.58 8.81 9.43
N GLN A 70 25.76 8.11 10.23
CA GLN A 70 26.12 7.78 11.62
C GLN A 70 27.39 6.91 11.72
N ARG A 71 27.57 5.96 10.79
CA ARG A 71 28.78 5.14 10.73
C ARG A 71 30.01 5.98 10.43
N GLU A 72 29.92 6.87 9.45
CA GLU A 72 31.02 7.79 9.09
C GLU A 72 31.38 8.71 10.26
N THR A 73 30.40 9.31 10.94
CA THR A 73 30.65 10.16 12.11
C THR A 73 31.33 9.39 13.23
N ASN A 74 30.91 8.14 13.49
CA ASN A 74 31.53 7.31 14.52
C ASN A 74 32.98 6.94 14.18
N ILE A 75 33.29 6.65 12.91
CA ILE A 75 34.66 6.39 12.47
C ILE A 75 35.54 7.63 12.70
N MET A 76 35.05 8.83 12.32
CA MET A 76 35.80 10.07 12.53
C MET A 76 36.08 10.35 14.02
N LEU A 77 35.11 10.09 14.90
CA LEU A 77 35.26 10.28 16.35
C LEU A 77 36.23 9.27 17.00
N THR A 78 36.41 8.08 16.43
CA THR A 78 37.35 7.06 16.96
C THR A 78 38.81 7.26 16.53
N GLN A 79 39.09 8.19 15.61
CA GLN A 79 40.43 8.48 15.09
C GLN A 79 41.10 9.71 15.74
N THR A 80 40.42 10.38 16.68
CA THR A 80 40.92 11.50 17.50
C THR A 80 41.22 11.04 18.91
#